data_AF-A0A6B3CSD3-F1
#
_entry.id   AF-A0A6B3CSD3-F1
#
_cell.length_a   1.000
_cell.length_b   1.000
_cell.length_c   1.000
_cell.angle_alpha   90.00
_cell.angle_beta   90.00
_cell.angle_gamma   90.00
#
_symmetry.space_group_name_H-M   'P 1'
#
loop_
_entity.id
_entity.type
_entity.pdbx_description
1 polymer ?
#
loop_
_entity_poly.entity_id
_entity_poly.type
_entity_poly.pdbx_seq_one_letter_code
_entity_poly.pdbx_strand_id
1 'polypeptide(L)'
;LRGTLSLGAEQCIAGVPVAGLLAGFRRRHPDVEIRLRQAGSGELAEEVAAGRLDLAFAYRTQADTDQLRSVSLAGEPMTVLCHPDHRLVADGAVLTP
;
A
#
# COMPACT_ATOMS: atom_id res chain seq x y z
N LEU A 1 -12.75 21.04 -2.79
CA LEU A 1 -11.98 20.52 -1.63
C LEU A 1 -10.67 21.30 -1.59
N ARG A 2 -10.21 21.71 -0.41
CA ARG A 2 -8.96 22.47 -0.21
C ARG A 2 -8.29 22.06 1.11
N GLY A 3 -6.97 22.17 1.20
CA GLY A 3 -6.20 21.83 2.40
C GLY A 3 -5.02 20.89 2.10
N THR A 4 -4.53 20.19 3.12
CA THR A 4 -3.44 19.22 3.01
C THR A 4 -3.97 17.82 3.28
N LEU A 5 -3.54 16.85 2.48
CA LEU A 5 -3.72 15.42 2.70
C LEU A 5 -2.36 14.78 2.94
N SER A 6 -2.10 14.32 4.17
CA SER A 6 -0.89 13.60 4.56
C SER A 6 -1.13 12.09 4.44
N LEU A 7 -0.40 11.45 3.54
CA LEU A 7 -0.65 10.08 3.11
C LEU A 7 0.60 9.21 3.19
N GLY A 8 0.43 8.01 3.72
CA GLY A 8 1.43 6.94 3.72
C GLY A 8 1.28 5.99 2.53
N ALA A 9 2.39 5.47 2.02
CA ALA A 9 2.38 4.34 1.10
C ALA A 9 3.51 3.35 1.44
N GLU A 10 3.15 2.09 1.61
CA GLU A 10 4.12 1.01 1.70
C GLU A 10 4.85 0.88 0.37
N GLN A 11 6.17 0.68 0.43
CA GLN A 11 7.09 0.83 -0.70
C GLN A 11 6.87 -0.22 -1.80
N CYS A 12 6.42 -1.40 -1.40
CA CYS A 12 6.20 -2.56 -2.24
C CYS A 12 4.70 -2.91 -2.33
N ILE A 13 3.80 -1.95 -2.09
CA ILE A 13 2.37 -2.21 -2.07
C ILE A 13 1.89 -2.70 -3.43
N ALA A 14 1.40 -3.93 -3.44
CA ALA A 14 0.92 -4.60 -4.63
C ALA A 14 -0.62 -4.52 -4.72
N GLY A 15 -1.15 -4.58 -5.94
CA GLY A 15 -2.60 -4.55 -6.20
C GLY A 15 -3.27 -3.18 -6.10
N VAL A 16 -2.54 -2.14 -5.69
CA VAL A 16 -3.05 -0.78 -5.54
C VAL A 16 -2.23 0.19 -6.39
N PRO A 17 -2.79 0.81 -7.46
CA PRO A 17 -2.06 1.73 -8.32
C PRO A 17 -1.96 3.13 -7.69
N VAL A 18 -1.23 3.25 -6.58
CA VAL A 18 -1.15 4.47 -5.75
C VAL A 18 -0.81 5.70 -6.59
N ALA A 19 0.22 5.65 -7.44
CA ALA A 19 0.61 6.79 -8.29
C ALA A 19 -0.54 7.24 -9.22
N GLY A 20 -1.25 6.29 -9.84
CA GLY A 20 -2.39 6.58 -10.70
C GLY A 20 -3.56 7.20 -9.94
N LEU A 21 -3.83 6.70 -8.72
CA LEU A 21 -4.86 7.23 -7.82
C LEU A 21 -4.53 8.67 -7.40
N LEU A 22 -3.29 8.94 -6.99
CA LEU A 22 -2.83 10.27 -6.60
C LEU A 22 -2.90 11.25 -7.77
N ALA A 23 -2.48 10.83 -8.98
CA ALA A 23 -2.60 11.65 -10.18
C ALA A 23 -4.08 11.98 -10.51
N GLY A 24 -4.96 10.98 -10.41
CA GLY A 24 -6.40 11.17 -10.59
C GLY A 24 -7.05 12.05 -9.53
N PHE A 25 -6.60 11.96 -8.29
CA PHE A 25 -7.07 12.80 -7.19
C PHE A 25 -6.62 14.26 -7.38
N ARG A 26 -5.34 14.49 -7.68
CA ARG A 26 -4.76 15.82 -7.95
C ARG A 26 -5.49 16.53 -9.09
N ARG A 27 -5.83 15.84 -10.18
CA ARG A 27 -6.60 16.42 -11.30
C ARG A 27 -8.00 16.88 -10.90
N ARG A 28 -8.69 16.13 -10.03
CA ARG A 28 -10.05 16.45 -9.56
C ARG A 28 -10.05 17.52 -8.47
N HIS A 29 -8.96 17.62 -7.69
CA HIS A 29 -8.84 18.49 -6.54
C HIS A 29 -7.49 19.23 -6.53
N PRO A 30 -7.29 20.19 -7.45
CA PRO A 30 -6.00 20.88 -7.62
C PRO A 30 -5.59 21.75 -6.42
N ASP A 31 -6.56 22.17 -5.60
CA ASP A 31 -6.33 22.99 -4.40
C ASP A 31 -5.99 22.17 -3.15
N VAL A 32 -5.81 20.85 -3.29
CA VAL A 32 -5.33 19.98 -2.21
C VAL A 32 -3.84 19.71 -2.39
N GLU A 33 -3.05 20.07 -1.38
CA GLU A 33 -1.65 19.67 -1.26
C GLU A 33 -1.58 18.21 -0.80
N ILE A 34 -0.84 17.38 -1.52
CA ILE A 34 -0.63 15.98 -1.14
C ILE A 34 0.77 15.85 -0.58
N ARG A 35 0.90 15.39 0.67
CA ARG A 35 2.18 15.03 1.30
C ARG A 35 2.29 13.52 1.36
N LEU A 36 3.22 12.96 0.59
CA LEU A 36 3.45 11.52 0.53
C LEU A 36 4.65 11.13 1.39
N ARG A 37 4.48 10.15 2.27
CA ARG A 37 5.56 9.47 3.00
C ARG A 37 5.58 8.00 2.65
N GLN A 38 6.78 7.46 2.46
CA GLN A 38 6.98 6.02 2.29
C GLN A 38 7.63 5.43 3.53
N ALA A 39 7.10 4.31 4.00
CA ALA A 39 7.61 3.57 5.15
C ALA A 39 7.02 2.14 5.17
N GLY A 40 7.48 1.30 6.10
CA GLY A 40 6.93 -0.04 6.29
C GLY A 40 5.50 0.00 6.87
N SER A 41 4.70 -1.05 6.60
CA SER A 41 3.28 -1.09 6.98
C SER A 41 3.00 -0.87 8.48
N GLY A 42 3.86 -1.39 9.36
CA GLY A 42 3.72 -1.18 10.81
C GLY A 42 3.90 0.28 11.24
N GLU A 43 4.97 0.92 10.76
CA GLU A 43 5.21 2.34 11.02
C GLU A 43 4.07 3.21 10.46
N LEU A 44 3.61 2.93 9.24
CA LEU A 44 2.48 3.65 8.65
C LEU A 44 1.20 3.51 9.49
N ALA A 45 0.92 2.31 10.02
CA ALA A 45 -0.21 2.08 10.91
C ALA A 45 -0.12 2.90 12.20
N GLU A 46 1.07 2.96 12.81
CA GLU A 46 1.32 3.79 14.01
C GLU A 46 1.15 5.29 13.73
N GLU A 47 1.66 5.76 12.59
CA GLU A 47 1.54 7.17 12.19
C GLU A 47 0.09 7.59 11.93
N VAL A 48 -0.73 6.70 11.35
CA VAL A 48 -2.17 6.92 11.16
C VAL A 48 -2.91 6.91 12.50
N ALA A 49 -2.65 5.90 13.34
CA ALA A 49 -3.29 5.79 14.66
C ALA A 49 -2.96 7.00 15.56
N ALA A 50 -1.77 7.59 15.39
CA ALA A 50 -1.35 8.80 16.11
C ALA A 50 -1.81 10.12 15.46
N GLY A 51 -2.55 10.08 14.34
CA GLY A 51 -3.05 11.25 13.62
C GLY A 51 -1.97 12.08 12.92
N ARG A 52 -0.78 11.51 12.70
CA ARG A 52 0.31 12.17 11.93
C ARG A 52 0.15 11.97 10.43
N LEU A 53 -0.51 10.87 10.04
CA LEU A 53 -1.00 10.64 8.68
C LEU A 53 -2.53 10.58 8.71
N ASP A 54 -3.16 11.08 7.65
CA ASP A 54 -4.62 10.99 7.50
C ASP A 54 -5.04 9.58 7.06
N LEU A 55 -4.22 8.93 6.22
CA LEU A 55 -4.41 7.55 5.79
C LEU A 55 -3.11 6.94 5.24
N ALA A 56 -3.08 5.61 5.10
CA ALA A 56 -1.98 4.92 4.44
C ALA A 56 -2.46 3.76 3.54
N PHE A 57 -1.76 3.54 2.43
CA PHE A 57 -1.84 2.29 1.67
C PHE A 57 -0.78 1.34 2.24
N ALA A 58 -1.21 0.27 2.89
CA ALA A 58 -0.32 -0.65 3.59
C ALA A 58 -0.90 -2.07 3.61
N TYR A 59 -0.03 -3.05 3.85
CA TYR A 59 -0.46 -4.40 4.18
C TYR A 59 -0.95 -4.45 5.62
N ARG A 60 -2.04 -5.17 5.85
CA ARG A 60 -2.56 -5.36 7.20
C ARG A 60 -1.60 -6.24 8.01
N THR A 61 -0.90 -5.65 8.97
CA THR A 61 0.02 -6.36 9.87
C THR A 61 -0.59 -6.65 11.24
N GLN A 62 -1.67 -5.94 11.62
CA GLN A 62 -2.32 -6.04 12.92
C GLN A 62 -3.86 -5.98 12.76
N ALA A 63 -4.57 -6.38 13.83
CA ALA A 63 -6.01 -6.20 13.89
C ALA A 63 -6.37 -4.71 14.03
N ASP A 64 -7.59 -4.37 13.67
CA ASP A 64 -8.11 -3.00 13.78
C ASP A 64 -8.30 -2.64 15.25
N THR A 65 -8.16 -1.35 15.56
CA THR A 65 -8.35 -0.76 16.89
C THR A 65 -9.34 0.39 16.81
N ASP A 66 -9.68 1.00 17.95
CA ASP A 66 -10.53 2.20 17.97
C ASP A 66 -9.88 3.39 17.23
N GLN A 67 -8.55 3.41 17.12
CA GLN A 67 -7.76 4.47 16.49
C GLN A 67 -7.35 4.14 15.05
N LEU A 68 -7.46 2.88 14.64
CA LEU A 68 -7.02 2.42 13.32
C LEU A 68 -8.01 1.42 12.73
N ARG A 69 -8.58 1.79 11.59
CA ARG A 69 -9.44 0.92 10.79
C ARG A 69 -8.76 0.59 9.46
N SER A 70 -8.80 -0.68 9.08
CA SER A 70 -8.30 -1.17 7.80
C SER A 70 -9.46 -1.36 6.82
N VAL A 71 -9.23 -1.07 5.55
CA VAL A 71 -10.16 -1.39 4.45
C VAL A 71 -9.39 -2.22 3.43
N SER A 72 -9.89 -3.41 3.11
CA SER A 72 -9.28 -4.26 2.08
C SER A 72 -9.53 -3.65 0.71
N LEU A 73 -8.44 -3.34 -0.01
CA LEU A 73 -8.49 -2.76 -1.37
C LEU A 73 -8.14 -3.80 -2.44
N ALA A 74 -7.20 -4.68 -2.14
CA ALA A 74 -6.71 -5.73 -3.03
C ALA A 74 -6.15 -6.89 -2.21
N GLY A 75 -6.08 -8.07 -2.85
CA GLY A 75 -5.32 -9.20 -2.36
C GLY A 75 -4.48 -9.73 -3.50
N GLU A 76 -3.19 -9.93 -3.26
CA GLU A 76 -2.26 -10.50 -4.24
C GLU A 76 -1.63 -11.78 -3.70
N PRO A 77 -1.54 -12.84 -4.52
CA PRO A 77 -0.85 -14.07 -4.13
C PRO A 77 0.65 -13.83 -4.02
N MET A 78 1.27 -14.34 -2.95
CA MET A 78 2.72 -14.37 -2.84
C MET A 78 3.29 -15.42 -3.79
N THR A 79 4.18 -14.99 -4.68
CA THR A 79 4.84 -15.84 -5.67
C THR A 79 6.33 -15.93 -5.36
N VAL A 80 6.92 -17.11 -5.58
CA VAL A 80 8.37 -17.31 -5.50
C VAL A 80 9.00 -17.08 -6.86
N LEU A 81 9.91 -16.11 -6.95
CA LEU A 81 10.81 -15.96 -8.09
C LEU A 81 12.09 -16.74 -7.82
N CYS A 82 12.45 -17.68 -8.69
CA CYS A 82 13.69 -18.45 -8.59
C CYS A 82 14.32 -18.71 -9.96
N HIS A 83 15.58 -19.16 -9.98
CA HIS A 83 16.25 -19.55 -11.22
C HIS A 83 15.50 -20.70 -11.91
N PRO A 84 15.45 -20.78 -13.25
CA PRO A 84 14.74 -21.86 -13.96
C PRO A 84 15.23 -23.26 -13.58
N ASP A 85 16.51 -23.41 -13.23
CA ASP A 85 17.08 -24.69 -12.76
C ASP A 85 16.96 -24.91 -11.24
N HIS A 86 16.24 -24.05 -10.53
CA HIS A 86 16.07 -24.19 -9.08
C HIS A 86 15.17 -25.39 -8.76
N ARG A 87 15.52 -26.15 -7.71
CA ARG A 87 14.79 -27.39 -7.32
C ARG A 87 13.27 -27.20 -7.14
N LEU A 88 12.83 -26.00 -6.76
CA LEU A 88 11.41 -25.68 -6.57
C LEU A 88 10.60 -25.67 -7.88
N VAL A 89 11.27 -25.61 -9.04
CA VAL A 89 10.61 -25.68 -10.35
C VAL A 89 10.09 -27.09 -10.62
N ALA A 90 10.73 -28.12 -10.07
CA ALA A 90 10.29 -29.51 -10.25
C ALA A 90 8.96 -29.81 -9.53
N ASP A 91 8.66 -29.07 -8.46
CA ASP A 91 7.49 -29.29 -7.59
C ASP A 91 6.40 -28.22 -7.73
N GLY A 92 6.63 -27.18 -8.55
CA GLY A 92 5.78 -25.98 -8.61
C GLY A 92 5.10 -25.76 -9.97
N ALA A 93 3.87 -25.23 -9.95
CA ALA A 93 3.26 -24.68 -11.16
C ALA A 93 3.96 -23.37 -11.53
N VAL A 94 4.54 -23.32 -12.73
CA VAL A 94 5.18 -22.10 -13.26
C VAL A 94 4.08 -21.10 -13.63
N LEU A 95 4.09 -19.92 -13.00
CA LEU A 95 3.25 -18.81 -13.44
C LEU A 95 3.86 -18.20 -14.71
N THR A 96 3.19 -18.39 -15.83
CA THR A 96 3.48 -17.62 -17.05
C THR A 96 3.03 -16.16 -16.85
N PRO A 97 3.84 -15.16 -17.23
CA PRO A 97 3.47 -13.76 -17.15
C PRO A 97 2.24 -13.40 -17.98
#